data_AF-A0A962RKW9-F1
#
_entry.id   AF-A0A962RKW9-F1
#
_cell.length_a   1.000
_cell.length_b   1.000
_cell.length_c   1.000
_cell.angle_alpha   90.00
_cell.angle_beta   90.00
_cell.angle_gamma   90.00
#
_symmetry.space_group_name_H-M   'P 1'
#
loop_
_entity.id
_entity.type
_entity.pdbx_description
1 polymer ?
#
loop_
_entity_poly.entity_id
_entity_poly.type
_entity_poly.pdbx_seq_one_letter_code
_entity_poly.pdbx_strand_id
1 'polypeptide(L)'
;MSRLLTMNPVHARPLNRRFVAARSGPMWSRGLRLGCLLLLLAMTGSARAVVYEVGPGRLLTETDQVPWHLLQPGDLVRIHWREQPYRSKWVIARAGTETQPILIQGVPGAGGARPLIDGENATTPSTLDYWNEARGVVKIGGASVPAGPARHLIIESLDIRGAHPDHQFLDHDGNPQRYTSNAASIHVEDGQHVILRDCVLRDSGNGLFVSSPSEAITLEHSQVHSNGIAGSQFQHNAYSEALGMLYQFNRFGPLRAGASGNNLKDRSAGLVVRYNWIEDGNRQLDLVDSSHFSSHPEYRTTLVYGNVLVEHDGQGNRQIVHYGGDGGNQDDYRKGDLYFYHNTVVSERSGRATLFRLSSNDEHADIRANVFFHAGPAGSLELATTAGEHEFRDNWLSGGFVHTFDSGFTGSVALLGGLIGRDPGFSDRSSQDYRPRSDSVLAARGSPLAPAVSAEHQPVQGYVMHAGAETRQDGQARAWGALAARPPEVATPAVPALSVPVGLGLALSLLILACGSVRPG
;
A
#
# COMPACT_ATOMS: atom_id res chain seq x y z
N MET A 1 -3.28 -7.60 61.97
CA MET A 1 -2.01 -7.89 62.69
C MET A 1 -0.85 -7.39 61.82
N SER A 2 -0.08 -6.43 62.37
CA SER A 2 1.33 -6.04 62.09
C SER A 2 1.86 -6.00 60.64
N ARG A 3 2.59 -4.98 60.16
CA ARG A 3 3.30 -3.84 60.79
C ARG A 3 3.61 -2.76 59.73
N LEU A 4 3.50 -1.50 60.14
CA LEU A 4 4.03 -0.29 59.50
C LEU A 4 5.57 -0.20 59.64
N LEU A 5 6.21 0.54 58.74
CA LEU A 5 7.38 1.38 59.06
C LEU A 5 7.34 2.69 58.24
N THR A 6 7.45 3.78 58.98
CA THR A 6 7.35 5.20 58.62
C THR A 6 8.73 5.84 58.37
N MET A 7 8.83 6.84 57.50
CA MET A 7 9.99 7.74 57.40
C MET A 7 9.59 9.22 57.28
N ASN A 8 10.17 10.05 58.16
CA ASN A 8 10.56 11.48 58.06
C ASN A 8 10.84 12.02 59.49
N PRO A 9 11.51 13.18 59.74
CA PRO A 9 11.81 14.32 58.86
C PRO A 9 13.19 15.04 59.02
N VAL A 10 13.47 15.95 58.06
CA VAL A 10 14.07 17.31 58.08
C VAL A 10 14.87 17.79 59.32
N HIS A 11 16.06 18.38 59.07
CA HIS A 11 16.67 19.44 59.90
C HIS A 11 17.39 20.51 59.05
N ALA A 12 17.32 21.77 59.51
CA ALA A 12 17.75 22.98 58.81
C ALA A 12 18.67 23.88 59.66
N ARG A 13 19.63 24.55 58.97
CA ARG A 13 20.38 25.80 59.32
C ARG A 13 21.39 25.75 60.50
N PRO A 14 22.35 26.71 60.68
CA PRO A 14 22.45 28.11 60.18
C PRO A 14 23.87 28.52 59.66
N LEU A 15 24.20 29.72 59.14
CA LEU A 15 24.46 30.99 59.87
C LEU A 15 24.88 32.14 58.90
N ASN A 16 24.51 33.36 59.29
CA ASN A 16 24.80 34.67 58.69
C ASN A 16 26.29 35.09 58.76
N ARG A 17 26.74 35.93 57.81
CA ARG A 17 27.62 37.10 58.09
C ARG A 17 27.41 38.22 57.08
N ARG A 18 27.23 39.43 57.61
CA ARG A 18 27.09 40.73 56.92
C ARG A 18 28.47 41.29 56.55
N PHE A 19 28.56 42.04 55.45
CA PHE A 19 29.40 43.24 55.33
C PHE A 19 28.75 44.25 54.36
N VAL A 20 28.80 45.54 54.71
CA VAL A 20 28.25 46.70 54.00
C VAL A 20 29.38 47.61 53.52
N ALA A 21 29.10 48.40 52.46
CA ALA A 21 29.75 49.64 51.98
C ALA A 21 30.81 49.44 50.88
N ALA A 22 30.95 50.26 49.82
CA ALA A 22 30.37 51.56 49.46
C ALA A 22 30.41 51.79 47.92
N ARG A 23 29.71 52.83 47.47
CA ARG A 23 29.56 53.32 46.08
C ARG A 23 30.86 53.83 45.44
N SER A 24 31.00 53.67 44.12
CA SER A 24 31.36 54.72 43.14
C SER A 24 31.31 54.17 41.70
N GLY A 25 30.61 54.85 40.79
CA GLY A 25 30.78 54.68 39.33
C GLY A 25 32.07 55.38 38.85
N PRO A 26 32.48 55.24 37.57
CA PRO A 26 31.62 55.59 36.44
C PRO A 26 31.70 54.64 35.21
N MET A 27 30.65 54.76 34.39
CA MET A 27 30.59 54.63 32.93
C MET A 27 31.93 54.34 32.19
N TRP A 28 31.98 53.23 31.44
CA TRP A 28 32.32 53.17 29.99
C TRP A 28 32.32 51.73 29.45
N SER A 29 32.03 51.61 28.14
CA SER A 29 32.12 50.43 27.26
C SER A 29 31.00 49.37 27.33
N ARG A 30 29.80 49.78 26.90
CA ARG A 30 28.88 48.87 26.19
C ARG A 30 29.48 48.57 24.82
N GLY A 31 30.11 47.41 24.64
CA GLY A 31 30.63 47.06 23.33
C GLY A 31 31.49 45.81 23.26
N LEU A 32 31.14 44.72 23.96
CA LEU A 32 31.84 43.44 23.75
C LEU A 32 31.03 42.22 24.22
N ARG A 33 29.72 42.16 23.93
CA ARG A 33 28.89 40.97 24.20
C ARG A 33 27.96 40.56 23.05
N LEU A 34 28.18 41.10 21.84
CA LEU A 34 27.40 40.73 20.65
C LEU A 34 28.22 39.90 19.63
N GLY A 35 29.53 39.75 19.81
CA GLY A 35 30.40 39.05 18.86
C GLY A 35 30.38 37.52 18.98
N CYS A 36 30.15 36.96 20.17
CA CYS A 36 30.14 35.50 20.36
C CYS A 36 28.76 34.86 20.22
N LEU A 37 27.67 35.64 20.26
CA LEU A 37 26.31 35.11 20.04
C LEU A 37 25.92 35.08 18.55
N LEU A 38 26.57 35.90 17.71
CA LEU A 38 26.36 35.93 16.27
C LEU A 38 27.22 34.90 15.49
N LEU A 39 28.29 34.36 16.09
CA LEU A 39 29.06 33.25 15.50
C LEU A 39 28.50 31.86 15.83
N LEU A 40 27.62 31.74 16.84
CA LEU A 40 26.92 30.49 17.18
C LEU A 40 25.57 30.33 16.45
N LEU A 41 25.09 31.38 15.75
CA LEU A 41 23.89 31.34 14.92
C LEU A 41 24.17 31.12 13.41
N ALA A 42 25.43 30.99 13.00
CA ALA A 42 25.81 30.89 11.59
C ALA A 42 26.26 29.47 11.15
N MET A 43 25.98 28.45 11.97
CA MET A 43 26.21 27.04 11.65
C MET A 43 24.91 26.21 11.70
N THR A 44 23.77 26.83 11.41
CA THR A 44 22.62 26.10 10.86
C THR A 44 22.85 25.95 9.36
N GLY A 45 23.93 25.26 8.99
CA GLY A 45 24.06 24.76 7.64
C GLY A 45 22.88 23.84 7.42
N SER A 46 21.89 24.25 6.61
CA SER A 46 20.90 23.33 6.08
C SER A 46 21.68 22.18 5.46
N ALA A 47 21.70 21.02 6.12
CA ALA A 47 22.25 19.82 5.53
C ALA A 47 21.47 19.64 4.22
N ARG A 48 22.16 19.86 3.10
CA ARG A 48 21.53 19.70 1.78
C ARG A 48 21.26 18.22 1.62
N ALA A 49 20.03 17.89 1.23
CA ALA A 49 19.67 16.57 0.75
C ALA A 49 20.73 16.04 -0.22
N VAL A 50 21.25 14.85 0.07
CA VAL A 50 22.24 14.17 -0.76
C VAL A 50 21.53 13.26 -1.74
N VAL A 51 21.99 13.24 -3.00
CA VAL A 51 21.53 12.30 -4.02
C VAL A 51 22.59 11.21 -4.19
N TYR A 52 22.21 9.97 -3.88
CA TYR A 52 23.03 8.77 -4.08
C TYR A 52 22.60 8.07 -5.37
N GLU A 53 23.39 8.21 -6.43
CA GLU A 53 23.14 7.56 -7.72
C GLU A 53 23.81 6.17 -7.73
N VAL A 54 23.02 5.11 -7.88
CA VAL A 54 23.44 3.71 -7.85
C VAL A 54 23.26 3.06 -9.21
N GLY A 55 24.27 2.36 -9.73
CA GLY A 55 24.19 1.53 -10.93
C GLY A 55 25.33 1.72 -11.92
N PRO A 56 25.21 1.18 -13.15
CA PRO A 56 26.29 1.19 -14.13
C PRO A 56 26.82 2.60 -14.44
N GLY A 57 28.14 2.79 -14.35
CA GLY A 57 28.80 4.07 -14.61
C GLY A 57 28.61 5.14 -13.53
N ARG A 58 28.07 4.78 -12.35
CA ARG A 58 27.97 5.66 -11.18
C ARG A 58 29.07 5.37 -10.17
N LEU A 59 29.23 6.27 -9.18
CA LEU A 59 30.17 6.08 -8.07
C LEU A 59 29.79 4.90 -7.19
N LEU A 60 28.48 4.71 -6.94
CA LEU A 60 27.94 3.53 -6.31
C LEU A 60 27.48 2.61 -7.43
N THR A 61 28.14 1.48 -7.63
CA THR A 61 27.77 0.48 -8.63
C THR A 61 26.76 -0.53 -8.11
N GLU A 62 26.73 -0.74 -6.80
CA GLU A 62 25.85 -1.68 -6.09
C GLU A 62 25.09 -0.99 -4.96
N THR A 63 23.90 -1.51 -4.62
CA THR A 63 23.09 -0.99 -3.50
C THR A 63 23.74 -1.23 -2.13
N ASP A 64 24.68 -2.18 -2.02
CA ASP A 64 25.44 -2.41 -0.78
C ASP A 64 26.38 -1.26 -0.43
N GLN A 65 26.71 -0.42 -1.41
CA GLN A 65 27.61 0.72 -1.23
C GLN A 65 26.86 1.98 -0.77
N VAL A 66 25.53 1.97 -0.77
CA VAL A 66 24.73 3.07 -0.23
C VAL A 66 24.93 3.11 1.30
N PRO A 67 25.24 4.28 1.89
CA PRO A 67 25.38 4.41 3.33
C PRO A 67 23.99 4.48 3.99
N TRP A 68 23.22 3.39 3.92
CA TRP A 68 21.84 3.28 4.43
C TRP A 68 21.72 3.77 5.89
N HIS A 69 22.71 3.48 6.73
CA HIS A 69 22.77 3.89 8.13
C HIS A 69 22.96 5.42 8.32
N LEU A 70 23.39 6.16 7.30
CA LEU A 70 23.68 7.60 7.37
C LEU A 70 22.62 8.49 6.74
N LEU A 71 21.63 7.95 6.03
CA LEU A 71 20.58 8.71 5.34
C LEU A 71 19.90 9.75 6.23
N GLN A 72 19.79 10.99 5.76
CA GLN A 72 19.22 12.15 6.45
C GLN A 72 17.90 12.59 5.81
N PRO A 73 17.06 13.40 6.51
CA PRO A 73 15.87 13.98 5.91
C PRO A 73 16.12 14.64 4.55
N GLY A 74 15.31 14.28 3.56
CA GLY A 74 15.40 14.77 2.19
C GLY A 74 16.39 14.01 1.30
N ASP A 75 17.21 13.10 1.84
CA ASP A 75 18.12 12.30 1.02
C ASP A 75 17.35 11.45 -0.01
N LEU A 76 17.97 11.29 -1.18
CA LEU A 76 17.43 10.57 -2.32
C LEU A 76 18.41 9.48 -2.77
N VAL A 77 17.99 8.22 -2.74
CA VAL A 77 18.72 7.10 -3.33
C VAL A 77 18.08 6.75 -4.66
N ARG A 78 18.81 6.89 -5.77
CA ARG A 78 18.35 6.58 -7.13
C ARG A 78 19.04 5.33 -7.64
N ILE A 79 18.27 4.25 -7.78
CA ILE A 79 18.78 2.96 -8.22
C ILE A 79 18.50 2.84 -9.71
N HIS A 80 19.52 2.89 -10.56
CA HIS A 80 19.37 2.81 -12.01
C HIS A 80 19.14 1.37 -12.45
N TRP A 81 18.20 1.19 -13.38
CA TRP A 81 17.96 -0.11 -13.98
C TRP A 81 19.23 -0.64 -14.64
N ARG A 82 19.42 -1.96 -14.52
CA ARG A 82 20.39 -2.74 -15.27
C ARG A 82 19.80 -4.13 -15.51
N GLU A 83 20.38 -4.86 -16.46
CA GLU A 83 19.91 -6.20 -16.83
C GLU A 83 20.04 -7.22 -15.69
N GLN A 84 21.16 -7.16 -14.94
CA GLN A 84 21.41 -8.06 -13.81
C GLN A 84 20.76 -7.54 -12.51
N PRO A 85 20.15 -8.40 -11.69
CA PRO A 85 19.58 -7.98 -10.40
C PRO A 85 20.62 -7.33 -9.48
N TYR A 86 20.17 -6.45 -8.58
CA TYR A 86 20.92 -6.07 -7.39
C TYR A 86 20.69 -7.14 -6.32
N ARG A 87 21.75 -7.89 -5.96
CA ARG A 87 21.70 -8.98 -4.97
C ARG A 87 22.18 -8.49 -3.62
N SER A 88 21.36 -7.63 -3.03
CA SER A 88 21.65 -6.89 -1.82
C SER A 88 20.34 -6.71 -1.07
N LYS A 89 20.41 -6.79 0.26
CA LYS A 89 19.25 -6.60 1.14
C LYS A 89 19.64 -5.66 2.27
N TRP A 90 18.70 -4.85 2.74
CA TRP A 90 19.01 -3.79 3.68
C TRP A 90 17.84 -3.45 4.61
N VAL A 91 18.16 -2.74 5.68
CA VAL A 91 17.19 -2.11 6.58
C VAL A 91 17.29 -0.59 6.46
N ILE A 92 16.15 0.10 6.53
CA ILE A 92 16.08 1.54 6.78
C ILE A 92 15.43 1.75 8.14
N ALA A 93 16.19 2.32 9.07
CA ALA A 93 15.72 2.71 10.41
C ALA A 93 16.13 4.16 10.70
N ARG A 94 15.79 5.03 9.74
CA ARG A 94 16.05 6.48 9.77
C ARG A 94 14.75 7.25 9.58
N ALA A 95 14.74 8.49 10.08
CA ALA A 95 13.59 9.37 10.00
C ALA A 95 13.86 10.51 9.01
N GLY A 96 13.04 10.59 7.96
CA GLY A 96 12.80 11.84 7.24
C GLY A 96 11.84 12.74 8.00
N THR A 97 11.38 13.80 7.34
CA THR A 97 10.28 14.65 7.83
C THR A 97 9.16 14.71 6.79
N GLU A 98 7.98 15.19 7.17
CA GLU A 98 6.85 15.36 6.25
C GLU A 98 7.22 16.17 5.00
N THR A 99 8.01 17.23 5.14
CA THR A 99 8.44 18.10 4.04
C THR A 99 9.76 17.66 3.39
N GLN A 100 10.51 16.76 4.03
CA GLN A 100 11.78 16.22 3.55
C GLN A 100 11.84 14.71 3.84
N PRO A 101 11.00 13.89 3.17
CA PRO A 101 11.06 12.45 3.32
C PRO A 101 12.38 11.91 2.79
N ILE A 102 12.79 10.75 3.28
CA ILE A 102 13.87 9.98 2.63
C ILE A 102 13.23 9.22 1.47
N LEU A 103 13.76 9.39 0.27
CA LEU A 103 13.22 8.79 -0.96
C LEU A 103 14.18 7.74 -1.51
N ILE A 104 13.66 6.54 -1.75
CA ILE A 104 14.37 5.44 -2.42
C ILE A 104 13.62 5.16 -3.71
N GLN A 105 14.22 5.53 -4.83
CA GLN A 105 13.56 5.56 -6.13
C GLN A 105 14.32 4.68 -7.12
N GLY A 106 13.60 3.74 -7.76
CA GLY A 106 14.09 3.09 -8.95
C GLY A 106 14.01 4.03 -10.17
N VAL A 107 15.06 4.05 -10.98
CA VAL A 107 15.10 4.76 -12.27
C VAL A 107 14.90 3.72 -13.37
N PRO A 108 13.73 3.70 -14.03
CA PRO A 108 13.42 2.68 -15.03
C PRO A 108 14.36 2.72 -16.22
N GLY A 109 14.62 1.55 -16.79
CA GLY A 109 15.35 1.37 -18.04
C GLY A 109 14.46 1.54 -19.27
N ALA A 110 14.94 1.05 -20.41
CA ALA A 110 14.15 0.99 -21.63
C ALA A 110 12.84 0.20 -21.41
N GLY A 111 11.73 0.70 -21.97
CA GLY A 111 10.42 0.05 -21.84
C GLY A 111 9.81 0.10 -20.44
N GLY A 112 10.35 0.90 -19.51
CA GLY A 112 9.82 1.04 -18.15
C GLY A 112 10.24 -0.08 -17.19
N ALA A 113 11.26 -0.87 -17.55
CA ALA A 113 11.78 -1.92 -16.68
C ALA A 113 12.33 -1.33 -15.37
N ARG A 114 11.75 -1.73 -14.23
CA ARG A 114 12.16 -1.29 -12.90
C ARG A 114 13.45 -2.00 -12.47
N PRO A 115 14.35 -1.35 -11.72
CA PRO A 115 15.48 -2.03 -11.10
C PRO A 115 14.99 -3.17 -10.20
N LEU A 116 15.59 -4.35 -10.36
CA LEU A 116 15.26 -5.55 -9.61
C LEU A 116 16.18 -5.71 -8.41
N ILE A 117 15.58 -5.75 -7.22
CA ILE A 117 16.21 -6.09 -5.95
C ILE A 117 15.85 -7.55 -5.63
N ASP A 118 16.85 -8.42 -5.58
CA ASP A 118 16.65 -9.86 -5.45
C ASP A 118 17.30 -10.39 -4.17
N GLY A 119 16.49 -10.98 -3.30
CA GLY A 119 16.92 -11.61 -2.06
C GLY A 119 17.71 -12.89 -2.26
N GLU A 120 17.59 -13.54 -3.43
CA GLU A 120 18.35 -14.77 -3.69
C GLU A 120 19.85 -14.47 -3.80
N ASN A 121 20.67 -15.16 -2.99
CA ASN A 121 22.10 -14.93 -2.87
C ASN A 121 22.44 -13.45 -2.59
N ALA A 122 21.55 -12.74 -1.91
CA ALA A 122 21.78 -11.36 -1.51
C ALA A 122 22.84 -11.27 -0.41
N THR A 123 23.47 -10.11 -0.29
CA THR A 123 24.34 -9.77 0.84
C THR A 123 23.73 -8.62 1.64
N THR A 124 23.87 -8.65 2.95
CA THR A 124 23.61 -7.50 3.80
C THR A 124 24.87 -6.67 3.98
N PRO A 125 24.84 -5.34 3.79
CA PRO A 125 25.98 -4.48 4.05
C PRO A 125 26.49 -4.63 5.49
N SER A 126 27.80 -4.81 5.66
CA SER A 126 28.46 -4.92 6.98
C SER A 126 28.36 -3.65 7.84
N THR A 127 27.79 -2.57 7.31
CA THR A 127 27.52 -1.32 8.04
C THR A 127 26.14 -1.29 8.69
N LEU A 128 25.34 -2.35 8.50
CA LEU A 128 24.02 -2.52 9.06
C LEU A 128 24.03 -3.65 10.09
N ASP A 129 23.21 -3.50 11.13
CA ASP A 129 22.96 -4.52 12.13
C ASP A 129 21.49 -4.45 12.53
N TYR A 130 20.75 -5.52 12.30
CA TYR A 130 19.31 -5.57 12.58
C TYR A 130 18.86 -6.99 12.88
N TRP A 131 17.92 -7.11 13.82
CA TRP A 131 17.31 -8.39 14.14
C TRP A 131 16.29 -8.81 13.08
N ASN A 132 15.81 -10.04 13.13
CA ASN A 132 14.83 -10.56 12.16
C ASN A 132 15.30 -10.42 10.70
N GLU A 133 16.61 -10.49 10.45
CA GLU A 133 17.20 -10.26 9.15
C GLU A 133 16.63 -11.19 8.05
N ALA A 134 16.28 -12.42 8.43
CA ALA A 134 15.66 -13.43 7.57
C ALA A 134 14.17 -13.20 7.27
N ARG A 135 13.59 -12.05 7.63
CA ARG A 135 12.17 -11.71 7.45
C ARG A 135 11.88 -10.77 6.28
N GLY A 136 12.90 -10.29 5.56
CA GLY A 136 12.63 -9.62 4.28
C GLY A 136 13.85 -9.20 3.49
N VAL A 137 13.61 -8.74 2.26
CA VAL A 137 14.66 -8.19 1.38
C VAL A 137 14.90 -6.72 1.70
N VAL A 138 13.82 -5.93 1.75
CA VAL A 138 13.86 -4.55 2.23
C VAL A 138 13.12 -4.47 3.54
N LYS A 139 13.83 -4.13 4.61
CA LYS A 139 13.28 -3.98 5.95
C LYS A 139 13.12 -2.51 6.31
N ILE A 140 12.02 -2.16 6.97
CA ILE A 140 11.75 -0.81 7.46
C ILE A 140 11.55 -0.87 8.98
N GLY A 141 12.43 -0.21 9.72
CA GLY A 141 12.49 -0.27 11.18
C GLY A 141 13.11 -1.54 11.74
N GLY A 142 13.23 -1.58 13.05
CA GLY A 142 13.74 -2.73 13.81
C GLY A 142 15.22 -3.04 13.58
N ALA A 143 16.11 -2.10 13.89
CA ALA A 143 17.55 -2.24 13.70
C ALA A 143 18.36 -1.71 14.90
N SER A 144 19.54 -2.30 15.10
CA SER A 144 20.58 -1.80 16.01
C SER A 144 21.42 -0.72 15.33
N VAL A 145 21.71 -0.89 14.03
CA VAL A 145 22.43 0.07 13.19
C VAL A 145 21.72 0.21 11.83
N PRO A 146 21.14 1.39 11.52
CA PRO A 146 20.94 2.52 12.43
C PRO A 146 19.87 2.21 13.48
N ALA A 147 20.04 2.71 14.71
CA ALA A 147 19.01 2.62 15.74
C ALA A 147 17.93 3.69 15.53
N GLY A 148 16.66 3.30 15.65
CA GLY A 148 15.52 4.23 15.66
C GLY A 148 14.33 3.73 14.83
N PRO A 149 13.15 4.35 15.01
CA PRO A 149 12.02 4.07 14.14
C PRO A 149 12.29 4.61 12.74
N ALA A 150 11.75 3.95 11.73
CA ALA A 150 11.70 4.48 10.38
C ALA A 150 10.54 5.47 10.25
N ARG A 151 10.79 6.69 9.73
CA ARG A 151 9.72 7.70 9.60
C ARG A 151 9.81 8.46 8.30
N HIS A 152 8.66 8.81 7.71
CA HIS A 152 8.56 9.64 6.49
C HIS A 152 9.47 9.10 5.38
N LEU A 153 9.18 7.86 4.96
CA LEU A 153 9.93 7.15 3.94
C LEU A 153 9.06 6.95 2.71
N ILE A 154 9.66 7.09 1.54
CA ILE A 154 9.03 6.72 0.27
C ILE A 154 9.94 5.71 -0.42
N ILE A 155 9.39 4.55 -0.76
CA ILE A 155 10.05 3.56 -1.62
C ILE A 155 9.22 3.44 -2.88
N GLU A 156 9.85 3.69 -4.04
CA GLU A 156 9.11 3.69 -5.30
C GLU A 156 9.86 3.12 -6.50
N SER A 157 9.07 2.65 -7.47
CA SER A 157 9.54 2.22 -8.80
C SER A 157 10.57 1.09 -8.76
N LEU A 158 10.47 0.18 -7.79
CA LEU A 158 11.33 -1.01 -7.65
C LEU A 158 10.55 -2.31 -7.90
N ASP A 159 11.22 -3.32 -8.42
CA ASP A 159 10.77 -4.72 -8.39
C ASP A 159 11.56 -5.45 -7.30
N ILE A 160 10.88 -6.03 -6.31
CA ILE A 160 11.50 -6.61 -5.11
C ILE A 160 10.98 -8.04 -4.93
N ARG A 161 11.92 -9.00 -4.84
CA ARG A 161 11.58 -10.42 -4.77
C ARG A 161 12.58 -11.26 -4.00
N GLY A 162 12.24 -12.53 -3.81
CA GLY A 162 13.21 -13.57 -3.49
C GLY A 162 13.39 -13.81 -1.99
N ALA A 163 12.57 -13.20 -1.12
CA ALA A 163 12.51 -13.56 0.29
C ALA A 163 11.68 -14.85 0.47
N HIS A 164 12.24 -15.98 0.02
CA HIS A 164 11.60 -17.30 0.03
C HIS A 164 12.50 -18.33 0.73
N PRO A 165 11.96 -19.32 1.49
CA PRO A 165 12.75 -20.32 2.23
C PRO A 165 13.73 -21.17 1.41
N ASP A 166 13.51 -21.26 0.11
CA ASP A 166 14.41 -21.95 -0.83
C ASP A 166 15.66 -21.14 -1.13
N HIS A 167 15.63 -19.84 -0.84
CA HIS A 167 16.73 -18.92 -1.08
C HIS A 167 17.52 -18.66 0.20
N GLN A 168 18.76 -18.25 -0.01
CA GLN A 168 19.75 -17.97 1.02
C GLN A 168 20.38 -16.60 0.76
N PHE A 169 20.94 -16.00 1.80
CA PHE A 169 21.63 -14.72 1.76
C PHE A 169 22.84 -14.75 2.71
N LEU A 170 23.73 -13.76 2.60
CA LEU A 170 24.81 -13.53 3.55
C LEU A 170 24.41 -12.41 4.51
N ASP A 171 24.47 -12.66 5.81
CA ASP A 171 24.25 -11.63 6.82
C ASP A 171 25.38 -10.58 6.85
N HIS A 172 25.25 -9.58 7.72
CA HIS A 172 26.21 -8.48 7.82
C HIS A 172 27.63 -8.94 8.26
N ASP A 173 27.74 -10.12 8.87
CA ASP A 173 29.01 -10.76 9.25
C ASP A 173 29.53 -11.69 8.12
N GLY A 174 28.80 -11.83 7.03
CA GLY A 174 29.14 -12.69 5.89
C GLY A 174 28.78 -14.16 6.08
N ASN A 175 27.98 -14.51 7.10
CA ASN A 175 27.55 -15.88 7.32
C ASN A 175 26.31 -16.21 6.47
N PRO A 176 26.22 -17.45 5.93
CA PRO A 176 25.06 -17.87 5.17
C PRO A 176 23.84 -18.06 6.07
N GLN A 177 22.74 -17.44 5.67
CA GLN A 177 21.43 -17.52 6.30
C GLN A 177 20.36 -17.97 5.30
N ARG A 178 19.21 -18.39 5.81
CA ARG A 178 18.01 -18.70 5.00
C ARG A 178 16.86 -17.79 5.38
N TYR A 179 16.02 -17.49 4.40
CA TYR A 179 14.76 -16.79 4.68
C TYR A 179 13.80 -17.69 5.46
N THR A 180 13.03 -17.06 6.34
CA THR A 180 11.92 -17.70 7.03
C THR A 180 10.70 -17.81 6.12
N SER A 181 9.76 -18.72 6.43
CA SER A 181 8.56 -18.92 5.61
C SER A 181 7.67 -17.70 5.51
N ASN A 182 7.63 -16.86 6.55
CA ASN A 182 6.89 -15.61 6.56
C ASN A 182 7.74 -14.38 6.19
N ALA A 183 8.91 -14.57 5.57
CA ALA A 183 9.69 -13.47 5.03
C ALA A 183 8.95 -12.75 3.90
N ALA A 184 9.25 -11.46 3.67
CA ALA A 184 8.55 -10.63 2.70
C ALA A 184 9.48 -9.89 1.73
N SER A 185 8.98 -9.53 0.55
CA SER A 185 9.72 -8.59 -0.32
C SER A 185 9.99 -7.28 0.42
N ILE A 186 8.96 -6.72 1.08
CA ILE A 186 9.10 -5.63 2.04
C ILE A 186 8.52 -6.05 3.40
N HIS A 187 9.33 -5.92 4.47
CA HIS A 187 8.87 -6.05 5.85
C HIS A 187 8.97 -4.71 6.58
N VAL A 188 7.82 -4.14 6.92
CA VAL A 188 7.72 -2.98 7.82
C VAL A 188 7.56 -3.49 9.24
N GLU A 189 8.62 -3.43 10.04
CA GLU A 189 8.62 -3.88 11.42
C GLU A 189 8.24 -2.76 12.40
N ASP A 190 8.78 -1.55 12.17
CA ASP A 190 8.51 -0.35 12.98
C ASP A 190 8.69 0.90 12.10
N GLY A 191 7.66 1.19 11.30
CA GLY A 191 7.64 2.31 10.36
C GLY A 191 6.46 3.25 10.60
N GLN A 192 6.67 4.55 10.46
CA GLN A 192 5.61 5.56 10.57
C GLN A 192 5.61 6.50 9.36
N HIS A 193 4.45 6.74 8.75
CA HIS A 193 4.34 7.54 7.51
C HIS A 193 5.23 6.98 6.38
N VAL A 194 4.99 5.73 6.01
CA VAL A 194 5.72 5.04 4.93
C VAL A 194 4.82 4.92 3.71
N ILE A 195 5.33 5.34 2.56
CA ILE A 195 4.67 5.17 1.27
C ILE A 195 5.46 4.17 0.43
N LEU A 196 4.78 3.12 0.00
CA LEU A 196 5.26 2.15 -0.96
C LEU A 196 4.50 2.38 -2.26
N ARG A 197 5.15 2.92 -3.28
CA ARG A 197 4.49 3.40 -4.51
C ARG A 197 5.08 2.78 -5.76
N ASP A 198 4.26 2.41 -6.74
CA ASP A 198 4.77 1.95 -8.04
C ASP A 198 5.77 0.79 -7.90
N CYS A 199 5.58 -0.09 -6.91
CA CYS A 199 6.46 -1.23 -6.67
C CYS A 199 5.90 -2.52 -7.29
N VAL A 200 6.75 -3.52 -7.56
CA VAL A 200 6.33 -4.91 -7.77
C VAL A 200 6.84 -5.73 -6.59
N LEU A 201 5.94 -6.37 -5.85
CA LEU A 201 6.25 -7.20 -4.69
C LEU A 201 5.84 -8.64 -4.99
N ARG A 202 6.82 -9.49 -5.32
CA ARG A 202 6.54 -10.83 -5.85
C ARG A 202 7.54 -11.87 -5.40
N ASP A 203 7.17 -13.13 -5.59
CA ASP A 203 8.07 -14.28 -5.49
C ASP A 203 8.81 -14.37 -4.13
N SER A 204 8.07 -14.07 -3.08
CA SER A 204 8.51 -14.14 -1.67
C SER A 204 7.50 -14.96 -0.86
N GLY A 205 7.81 -15.22 0.42
CA GLY A 205 6.83 -15.76 1.37
C GLY A 205 5.60 -14.85 1.40
N ASN A 206 5.78 -13.58 1.75
CA ASN A 206 4.78 -12.53 1.57
C ASN A 206 5.27 -11.46 0.59
N GLY A 207 4.37 -10.76 -0.09
CA GLY A 207 4.75 -9.56 -0.86
C GLY A 207 5.06 -8.41 0.10
N LEU A 208 4.08 -8.09 0.94
CA LEU A 208 4.19 -7.08 2.00
C LEU A 208 3.89 -7.73 3.37
N PHE A 209 4.71 -7.43 4.37
CA PHE A 209 4.43 -7.75 5.77
C PHE A 209 4.58 -6.48 6.63
N VAL A 210 3.53 -6.09 7.36
CA VAL A 210 3.53 -4.94 8.27
C VAL A 210 3.22 -5.40 9.69
N SER A 211 4.04 -4.98 10.66
CA SER A 211 3.92 -5.35 12.07
C SER A 211 3.33 -4.22 12.92
N SER A 212 2.67 -4.58 14.03
CA SER A 212 1.85 -3.70 14.89
C SER A 212 2.49 -2.41 15.43
N PRO A 213 3.83 -2.26 15.57
CA PRO A 213 4.42 -0.96 15.90
C PRO A 213 4.25 0.11 14.81
N SER A 214 3.79 -0.26 13.62
CA SER A 214 3.72 0.62 12.46
C SER A 214 2.47 1.48 12.40
N GLU A 215 2.60 2.67 11.81
CA GLU A 215 1.53 3.67 11.69
C GLU A 215 1.55 4.38 10.33
N ALA A 216 0.39 4.72 9.79
CA ALA A 216 0.23 5.49 8.55
C ALA A 216 1.02 4.89 7.38
N ILE A 217 0.74 3.62 7.05
CA ILE A 217 1.39 2.90 5.97
C ILE A 217 0.50 2.93 4.74
N THR A 218 1.04 3.41 3.62
CA THR A 218 0.33 3.47 2.34
C THR A 218 1.01 2.54 1.33
N LEU A 219 0.25 1.60 0.77
CA LEU A 219 0.63 0.91 -0.46
C LEU A 219 -0.20 1.48 -1.60
N GLU A 220 0.46 2.06 -2.61
CA GLU A 220 -0.23 2.65 -3.75
C GLU A 220 0.38 2.36 -5.11
N HIS A 221 -0.44 2.35 -6.16
CA HIS A 221 -0.01 2.16 -7.56
C HIS A 221 0.89 0.93 -7.78
N SER A 222 0.83 -0.05 -6.88
CA SER A 222 1.79 -1.17 -6.82
C SER A 222 1.17 -2.47 -7.29
N GLN A 223 2.02 -3.42 -7.65
CA GLN A 223 1.64 -4.78 -8.03
C GLN A 223 2.12 -5.76 -6.96
N VAL A 224 1.22 -6.62 -6.47
CA VAL A 224 1.55 -7.65 -5.47
C VAL A 224 1.00 -8.98 -5.96
N HIS A 225 1.87 -9.95 -6.25
CA HIS A 225 1.44 -11.22 -6.85
C HIS A 225 2.49 -12.31 -6.70
N SER A 226 2.09 -13.56 -6.95
CA SER A 226 3.00 -14.71 -6.99
C SER A 226 3.78 -14.94 -5.68
N ASN A 227 3.23 -14.48 -4.55
CA ASN A 227 3.76 -14.73 -3.22
C ASN A 227 3.06 -15.93 -2.58
N GLY A 228 3.68 -16.51 -1.55
CA GLY A 228 3.15 -17.63 -0.79
C GLY A 228 4.00 -18.89 -0.90
N ILE A 229 3.77 -19.83 0.01
CA ILE A 229 4.46 -21.12 0.07
C ILE A 229 3.49 -22.21 -0.39
N ALA A 230 3.93 -23.05 -1.34
CA ALA A 230 3.11 -24.16 -1.82
C ALA A 230 2.75 -25.12 -0.67
N GLY A 231 1.47 -25.50 -0.58
CA GLY A 231 0.93 -26.33 0.50
C GLY A 231 0.71 -25.59 1.82
N SER A 232 0.86 -24.25 1.86
CA SER A 232 0.65 -23.44 3.06
C SER A 232 -0.41 -22.36 2.85
N GLN A 233 -1.19 -22.11 3.91
CA GLN A 233 -2.19 -21.04 3.98
C GLN A 233 -1.74 -19.81 4.76
N PHE A 234 -0.55 -19.84 5.36
CA PHE A 234 -0.10 -18.84 6.33
C PHE A 234 0.64 -17.64 5.72
N GLN A 235 0.90 -17.69 4.42
CA GLN A 235 1.61 -16.65 3.70
C GLN A 235 0.72 -16.03 2.64
N HIS A 236 0.78 -14.72 2.52
CA HIS A 236 -0.20 -13.90 1.82
C HIS A 236 0.49 -13.00 0.80
N ASN A 237 -0.26 -12.42 -0.13
CA ASN A 237 0.30 -11.32 -0.93
C ASN A 237 0.59 -10.12 -0.02
N ALA A 238 -0.38 -9.71 0.80
CA ALA A 238 -0.16 -8.74 1.86
C ALA A 238 -0.66 -9.28 3.21
N TYR A 239 0.16 -9.06 4.23
CA TYR A 239 -0.20 -9.20 5.62
C TYR A 239 0.09 -7.87 6.33
N SER A 240 -0.91 -7.25 6.95
CA SER A 240 -0.71 -6.01 7.69
C SER A 240 -1.39 -6.00 9.05
N GLU A 241 -0.70 -5.39 10.02
CA GLU A 241 -1.22 -5.02 11.32
C GLU A 241 -0.60 -3.66 11.67
N ALA A 242 -1.35 -2.57 11.49
CA ALA A 242 -0.88 -1.21 11.72
C ALA A 242 -2.00 -0.30 12.22
N LEU A 243 -1.66 0.90 12.68
CA LEU A 243 -2.61 1.99 12.81
C LEU A 243 -2.65 2.79 11.50
N GLY A 244 -3.81 2.89 10.85
CA GLY A 244 -3.97 3.68 9.62
C GLY A 244 -3.29 3.04 8.40
N MET A 245 -3.66 1.79 8.07
CA MET A 245 -3.22 1.15 6.83
C MET A 245 -4.10 1.61 5.65
N LEU A 246 -3.48 2.05 4.56
CA LEU A 246 -4.14 2.45 3.32
C LEU A 246 -3.64 1.62 2.13
N TYR A 247 -4.57 0.96 1.45
CA TYR A 247 -4.34 0.32 0.15
C TYR A 247 -5.09 1.07 -0.93
N GLN A 248 -4.39 1.66 -1.90
CA GLN A 248 -5.06 2.33 -3.03
C GLN A 248 -4.42 2.14 -4.40
N PHE A 249 -5.23 2.02 -5.44
CA PHE A 249 -4.74 1.94 -6.83
C PHE A 249 -3.78 0.78 -7.10
N ASN A 250 -3.86 -0.30 -6.32
CA ASN A 250 -2.97 -1.46 -6.48
C ASN A 250 -3.57 -2.53 -7.40
N ARG A 251 -2.69 -3.35 -7.99
CA ARG A 251 -3.03 -4.65 -8.59
C ARG A 251 -2.55 -5.76 -7.66
N PHE A 252 -3.48 -6.48 -7.07
CA PHE A 252 -3.21 -7.74 -6.40
C PHE A 252 -3.55 -8.88 -7.35
N GLY A 253 -2.54 -9.60 -7.81
CA GLY A 253 -2.71 -10.79 -8.65
C GLY A 253 -2.85 -12.07 -7.81
N PRO A 254 -2.94 -13.24 -8.46
CA PRO A 254 -3.00 -14.51 -7.75
C PRO A 254 -1.72 -14.78 -6.94
N LEU A 255 -1.85 -15.61 -5.90
CA LEU A 255 -0.71 -16.14 -5.15
C LEU A 255 0.13 -17.10 -6.02
N ARG A 256 1.29 -17.50 -5.51
CA ARG A 256 2.11 -18.56 -6.11
C ARG A 256 1.28 -19.83 -6.29
N ALA A 257 1.45 -20.50 -7.42
CA ALA A 257 0.78 -21.77 -7.70
C ALA A 257 0.99 -22.78 -6.55
N GLY A 258 -0.10 -23.39 -6.08
CA GLY A 258 -0.11 -24.34 -4.97
C GLY A 258 -0.07 -23.70 -3.57
N ALA A 259 0.12 -22.39 -3.44
CA ALA A 259 -0.08 -21.69 -2.18
C ALA A 259 -1.58 -21.45 -1.94
N SER A 260 -2.01 -21.50 -0.69
CA SER A 260 -3.42 -21.39 -0.31
C SER A 260 -3.66 -20.29 0.73
N GLY A 261 -2.84 -19.25 0.72
CA GLY A 261 -3.03 -18.08 1.57
C GLY A 261 -4.01 -17.09 0.97
N ASN A 262 -4.44 -16.14 1.79
CA ASN A 262 -5.27 -15.00 1.36
C ASN A 262 -4.48 -13.99 0.53
N ASN A 263 -5.20 -13.21 -0.27
CA ASN A 263 -4.60 -12.14 -1.05
C ASN A 263 -4.21 -10.95 -0.16
N LEU A 264 -5.22 -10.30 0.43
CA LEU A 264 -5.03 -9.24 1.41
C LEU A 264 -5.55 -9.72 2.77
N LYS A 265 -4.62 -9.98 3.69
CA LYS A 265 -4.92 -10.23 5.10
C LYS A 265 -4.56 -8.99 5.92
N ASP A 266 -5.53 -8.46 6.66
CA ASP A 266 -5.32 -7.25 7.46
C ASP A 266 -5.91 -7.38 8.87
N ARG A 267 -5.18 -6.81 9.83
CA ARG A 267 -5.45 -6.77 11.27
C ARG A 267 -5.35 -5.34 11.83
N SER A 268 -5.30 -4.35 10.95
CA SER A 268 -5.05 -2.94 11.27
C SER A 268 -6.28 -2.24 11.86
N ALA A 269 -6.04 -1.21 12.67
CA ALA A 269 -7.05 -0.21 13.03
C ALA A 269 -7.11 0.91 11.98
N GLY A 270 -8.30 1.46 11.71
CA GLY A 270 -8.46 2.54 10.73
C GLY A 270 -8.19 2.10 9.28
N LEU A 271 -8.46 0.84 8.94
CA LEU A 271 -8.17 0.27 7.62
C LEU A 271 -9.01 0.95 6.52
N VAL A 272 -8.32 1.36 5.45
CA VAL A 272 -8.94 1.79 4.19
C VAL A 272 -8.41 0.96 3.02
N VAL A 273 -9.31 0.27 2.32
CA VAL A 273 -9.01 -0.45 1.08
C VAL A 273 -9.84 0.17 -0.04
N ARG A 274 -9.21 0.95 -0.93
CA ARG A 274 -9.94 1.67 -1.97
C ARG A 274 -9.34 1.60 -3.36
N TYR A 275 -10.18 1.56 -4.38
CA TYR A 275 -9.71 1.67 -5.77
C TYR A 275 -8.63 0.64 -6.14
N ASN A 276 -8.70 -0.60 -5.64
CA ASN A 276 -7.77 -1.67 -5.99
C ASN A 276 -8.41 -2.66 -6.96
N TRP A 277 -7.57 -3.41 -7.66
CA TRP A 277 -7.96 -4.62 -8.39
C TRP A 277 -7.35 -5.83 -7.71
N ILE A 278 -8.18 -6.73 -7.20
CA ILE A 278 -7.75 -7.89 -6.39
C ILE A 278 -8.28 -9.17 -6.99
N GLU A 279 -7.37 -10.07 -7.38
CA GLU A 279 -7.69 -11.32 -8.05
C GLU A 279 -7.29 -12.53 -7.21
N ASP A 280 -8.26 -13.40 -6.96
CA ASP A 280 -8.07 -14.70 -6.34
C ASP A 280 -7.42 -14.63 -4.94
N GLY A 281 -6.83 -15.75 -4.54
CA GLY A 281 -6.36 -16.06 -3.19
C GLY A 281 -7.37 -16.95 -2.47
N ASN A 282 -6.99 -17.46 -1.29
CA ASN A 282 -7.94 -18.21 -0.47
C ASN A 282 -9.14 -17.35 -0.08
N ARG A 283 -8.91 -16.06 0.17
CA ARG A 283 -9.90 -14.98 0.15
C ARG A 283 -9.24 -13.75 -0.45
N GLN A 284 -9.99 -12.91 -1.15
CA GLN A 284 -9.50 -11.60 -1.59
C GLN A 284 -9.26 -10.70 -0.38
N LEU A 285 -10.20 -10.69 0.58
CA LEU A 285 -10.15 -9.86 1.78
C LEU A 285 -10.36 -10.72 3.04
N ASP A 286 -9.33 -10.78 3.89
CA ASP A 286 -9.34 -11.45 5.19
C ASP A 286 -9.04 -10.41 6.28
N LEU A 287 -10.08 -9.73 6.75
CA LEU A 287 -10.04 -8.53 7.59
C LEU A 287 -10.36 -8.90 9.05
N VAL A 288 -9.38 -9.48 9.71
CA VAL A 288 -9.57 -10.23 10.95
C VAL A 288 -8.95 -9.52 12.16
N ASP A 289 -8.84 -10.27 13.27
CA ASP A 289 -8.61 -9.73 14.59
C ASP A 289 -7.15 -9.34 14.88
N SER A 290 -6.97 -8.45 15.84
CA SER A 290 -5.71 -7.98 16.41
C SER A 290 -5.87 -7.80 17.90
N SER A 291 -5.04 -8.49 18.68
CA SER A 291 -4.89 -8.24 20.12
C SER A 291 -4.15 -6.94 20.42
N HIS A 292 -3.47 -6.35 19.44
CA HIS A 292 -2.76 -5.07 19.60
C HIS A 292 -3.71 -3.87 19.52
N PHE A 293 -4.71 -3.96 18.64
CA PHE A 293 -5.61 -2.85 18.36
C PHE A 293 -7.05 -3.06 18.84
N SER A 294 -7.38 -4.18 19.50
CA SER A 294 -8.74 -4.48 19.98
C SER A 294 -9.35 -3.39 20.87
N SER A 295 -8.53 -2.60 21.57
CA SER A 295 -8.98 -1.46 22.39
C SER A 295 -8.97 -0.11 21.67
N HIS A 296 -8.41 -0.01 20.46
CA HIS A 296 -8.30 1.25 19.73
C HIS A 296 -9.66 1.67 19.13
N PRO A 297 -10.07 2.94 19.23
CA PRO A 297 -11.39 3.37 18.73
C PRO A 297 -11.55 3.16 17.22
N GLU A 298 -10.51 3.41 16.43
CA GLU A 298 -10.56 3.24 14.96
C GLU A 298 -10.58 1.77 14.51
N TYR A 299 -10.35 0.82 15.42
CA TYR A 299 -10.41 -0.60 15.09
C TYR A 299 -11.83 -1.08 14.77
N ARG A 300 -12.84 -0.30 15.17
CA ARG A 300 -14.26 -0.59 14.97
C ARG A 300 -14.82 -0.05 13.65
N THR A 301 -13.98 0.54 12.80
CA THR A 301 -14.41 1.09 11.52
C THR A 301 -13.45 0.64 10.43
N THR A 302 -14.00 0.02 9.39
CA THR A 302 -13.25 -0.41 8.21
C THR A 302 -13.96 0.05 6.95
N LEU A 303 -13.20 0.65 6.02
CA LEU A 303 -13.72 1.19 4.77
C LEU A 303 -13.19 0.38 3.59
N VAL A 304 -14.09 -0.22 2.80
CA VAL A 304 -13.73 -0.96 1.58
C VAL A 304 -14.58 -0.44 0.43
N TYR A 305 -13.98 0.31 -0.51
CA TYR A 305 -14.77 0.94 -1.57
C TYR A 305 -14.06 1.16 -2.90
N GLY A 306 -14.83 1.20 -3.98
CA GLY A 306 -14.26 1.45 -5.31
C GLY A 306 -13.35 0.35 -5.82
N ASN A 307 -13.31 -0.83 -5.18
CA ASN A 307 -12.44 -1.93 -5.58
C ASN A 307 -13.12 -2.84 -6.59
N VAL A 308 -12.32 -3.43 -7.48
CA VAL A 308 -12.71 -4.57 -8.30
C VAL A 308 -12.14 -5.83 -7.66
N LEU A 309 -13.01 -6.76 -7.25
CA LEU A 309 -12.64 -8.05 -6.68
C LEU A 309 -13.05 -9.15 -7.67
N VAL A 310 -12.09 -9.95 -8.13
CA VAL A 310 -12.34 -11.03 -9.09
C VAL A 310 -11.96 -12.36 -8.48
N GLU A 311 -12.88 -13.32 -8.57
CA GLU A 311 -12.70 -14.70 -8.11
C GLU A 311 -12.84 -15.62 -9.32
N HIS A 312 -11.73 -16.16 -9.82
CA HIS A 312 -11.75 -17.09 -10.95
C HIS A 312 -12.24 -18.49 -10.56
N ASP A 313 -12.66 -19.26 -11.55
CA ASP A 313 -13.16 -20.62 -11.31
C ASP A 313 -12.06 -21.53 -10.71
N GLY A 314 -12.45 -22.32 -9.72
CA GLY A 314 -11.56 -23.27 -9.04
C GLY A 314 -10.46 -22.67 -8.16
N GLN A 315 -10.40 -21.34 -7.96
CA GLN A 315 -9.40 -20.72 -7.08
C GLN A 315 -9.82 -20.77 -5.61
N GLY A 316 -8.84 -20.85 -4.70
CA GLY A 316 -9.04 -20.57 -3.27
C GLY A 316 -10.26 -21.21 -2.56
N ASN A 317 -10.66 -20.56 -1.47
CA ASN A 317 -11.93 -20.83 -0.80
C ASN A 317 -13.01 -19.97 -1.48
N ARG A 318 -14.25 -20.45 -1.49
CA ARG A 318 -15.41 -19.77 -2.10
C ARG A 318 -15.80 -18.43 -1.42
N GLN A 319 -15.14 -18.06 -0.33
CA GLN A 319 -15.44 -16.87 0.47
C GLN A 319 -14.61 -15.67 -0.02
N ILE A 320 -15.27 -14.57 -0.36
CA ILE A 320 -14.59 -13.37 -0.89
C ILE A 320 -14.11 -12.47 0.25
N VAL A 321 -15.02 -12.16 1.19
CA VAL A 321 -14.74 -11.28 2.34
C VAL A 321 -14.95 -12.04 3.64
N HIS A 322 -13.93 -12.03 4.50
CA HIS A 322 -14.05 -12.39 5.91
C HIS A 322 -13.75 -11.16 6.76
N TYR A 323 -14.65 -10.84 7.70
CA TYR A 323 -14.50 -9.73 8.63
C TYR A 323 -14.82 -10.18 10.06
N GLY A 324 -14.08 -9.67 11.05
CA GLY A 324 -14.26 -10.02 12.46
C GLY A 324 -12.98 -10.62 13.06
N GLY A 325 -12.93 -11.95 13.19
CA GLY A 325 -11.76 -12.64 13.75
C GLY A 325 -11.58 -14.11 13.38
N ASP A 326 -10.34 -14.56 13.42
CA ASP A 326 -9.86 -15.92 13.22
C ASP A 326 -8.92 -16.43 14.34
N GLY A 327 -8.56 -15.59 15.32
CA GLY A 327 -7.67 -15.95 16.43
C GLY A 327 -8.30 -16.78 17.56
N GLY A 328 -9.63 -16.96 17.56
CA GLY A 328 -10.38 -17.74 18.55
C GLY A 328 -10.67 -17.02 19.88
N ASN A 329 -9.96 -15.93 20.20
CA ASN A 329 -10.33 -15.03 21.29
C ASN A 329 -11.34 -13.99 20.78
N GLN A 330 -12.62 -14.18 21.10
CA GLN A 330 -13.67 -13.27 20.62
C GLN A 330 -13.51 -11.83 21.13
N ASP A 331 -12.82 -11.60 22.24
CA ASP A 331 -12.59 -10.24 22.76
C ASP A 331 -11.72 -9.39 21.83
N ASP A 332 -10.86 -10.03 21.03
CA ASP A 332 -9.99 -9.36 20.06
C ASP A 332 -10.66 -9.15 18.69
N TYR A 333 -11.82 -9.77 18.47
CA TYR A 333 -12.53 -9.70 17.18
C TYR A 333 -12.84 -8.26 16.80
N ARG A 334 -12.85 -8.02 15.48
CA ARG A 334 -13.16 -6.72 14.87
C ARG A 334 -14.67 -6.42 14.88
N LYS A 335 -15.25 -6.40 16.09
CA LYS A 335 -16.66 -6.11 16.45
C LYS A 335 -17.10 -4.68 16.13
N GLY A 336 -17.25 -4.35 14.85
CA GLY A 336 -17.61 -3.01 14.42
C GLY A 336 -18.17 -2.98 13.01
N ASP A 337 -18.11 -1.82 12.37
CA ASP A 337 -18.71 -1.58 11.06
C ASP A 337 -17.71 -1.80 9.92
N LEU A 338 -18.10 -2.69 9.01
CA LEU A 338 -17.55 -2.78 7.66
C LEU A 338 -18.42 -1.95 6.71
N TYR A 339 -17.91 -0.81 6.24
CA TYR A 339 -18.55 -0.04 5.18
C TYR A 339 -18.02 -0.52 3.83
N PHE A 340 -18.83 -1.30 3.11
CA PHE A 340 -18.49 -1.91 1.84
C PHE A 340 -19.32 -1.29 0.71
N TYR A 341 -18.76 -0.35 -0.06
CA TYR A 341 -19.55 0.41 -1.03
C TYR A 341 -18.88 0.68 -2.37
N HIS A 342 -19.67 0.81 -3.43
CA HIS A 342 -19.15 1.07 -4.78
C HIS A 342 -18.05 0.08 -5.21
N ASN A 343 -18.09 -1.17 -4.77
CA ASN A 343 -17.20 -2.21 -5.26
C ASN A 343 -17.85 -2.98 -6.41
N THR A 344 -17.04 -3.52 -7.31
CA THR A 344 -17.47 -4.48 -8.33
C THR A 344 -16.86 -5.84 -7.98
N VAL A 345 -17.71 -6.79 -7.59
CA VAL A 345 -17.31 -8.14 -7.20
C VAL A 345 -17.79 -9.12 -8.27
N VAL A 346 -16.85 -9.83 -8.88
CA VAL A 346 -17.09 -10.75 -10.00
C VAL A 346 -16.59 -12.12 -9.62
N SER A 347 -17.51 -13.07 -9.44
CA SER A 347 -17.16 -14.48 -9.28
C SER A 347 -17.42 -15.23 -10.58
N GLU A 348 -16.36 -15.65 -11.25
CA GLU A 348 -16.41 -16.52 -12.43
C GLU A 348 -16.51 -18.01 -12.06
N ARG A 349 -16.72 -18.32 -10.78
CA ARG A 349 -16.89 -19.70 -10.30
C ARG A 349 -18.11 -20.35 -10.93
N SER A 350 -17.92 -21.56 -11.46
CA SER A 350 -18.98 -22.43 -11.96
C SER A 350 -19.82 -23.05 -10.83
N GLY A 351 -19.23 -23.15 -9.63
CA GLY A 351 -19.85 -23.65 -8.42
C GLY A 351 -20.28 -22.56 -7.44
N ARG A 352 -20.23 -22.85 -6.14
CA ARG A 352 -20.66 -21.91 -5.09
C ARG A 352 -19.68 -20.75 -4.91
N ALA A 353 -20.23 -19.59 -4.58
CA ALA A 353 -19.51 -18.41 -4.09
C ALA A 353 -20.22 -17.85 -2.83
N THR A 354 -19.46 -17.27 -1.91
CA THR A 354 -19.94 -16.65 -0.67
C THR A 354 -19.38 -15.23 -0.59
N LEU A 355 -20.24 -14.22 -0.54
CA LEU A 355 -19.80 -12.84 -0.53
C LEU A 355 -19.16 -12.47 0.82
N PHE A 356 -19.88 -12.68 1.91
CA PHE A 356 -19.47 -12.23 3.24
C PHE A 356 -19.51 -13.36 4.28
N ARG A 357 -18.47 -13.39 5.11
CA ARG A 357 -18.42 -14.12 6.38
C ARG A 357 -18.11 -13.13 7.49
N LEU A 358 -19.03 -12.96 8.43
CA LEU A 358 -18.76 -12.25 9.69
C LEU A 358 -18.56 -13.27 10.82
N SER A 359 -17.68 -12.97 11.76
CA SER A 359 -17.25 -13.95 12.77
C SER A 359 -18.19 -14.10 13.97
N SER A 360 -18.95 -13.07 14.33
CA SER A 360 -19.88 -13.06 15.45
C SER A 360 -21.08 -12.14 15.15
N ASN A 361 -22.03 -12.04 16.09
CA ASN A 361 -23.18 -11.13 15.97
C ASN A 361 -22.86 -9.70 16.43
N ASP A 362 -21.62 -9.42 16.83
CA ASP A 362 -21.17 -8.07 17.20
C ASP A 362 -20.54 -7.32 16.00
N GLU A 363 -20.44 -7.94 14.83
CA GLU A 363 -20.04 -7.29 13.58
C GLU A 363 -21.25 -6.90 12.72
N HIS A 364 -21.13 -5.74 12.07
CA HIS A 364 -22.12 -5.22 11.13
C HIS A 364 -21.45 -4.86 9.80
N ALA A 365 -22.07 -5.24 8.68
CA ALA A 365 -21.65 -4.90 7.33
C ALA A 365 -22.71 -4.03 6.65
N ASP A 366 -22.36 -2.76 6.41
CA ASP A 366 -23.13 -1.83 5.61
C ASP A 366 -22.68 -1.91 4.14
N ILE A 367 -23.50 -2.54 3.30
CA ILE A 367 -23.14 -2.97 1.95
C ILE A 367 -23.95 -2.16 0.94
N ARG A 368 -23.36 -1.13 0.31
CA ARG A 368 -24.11 -0.20 -0.57
C ARG A 368 -23.58 0.00 -1.98
N ALA A 369 -24.45 0.17 -2.97
CA ALA A 369 -24.05 0.61 -4.31
C ALA A 369 -23.00 -0.28 -4.98
N ASN A 370 -22.93 -1.56 -4.63
CA ASN A 370 -22.01 -2.52 -5.21
C ASN A 370 -22.64 -3.27 -6.38
N VAL A 371 -21.79 -3.92 -7.18
CA VAL A 371 -22.18 -4.88 -8.21
C VAL A 371 -21.65 -6.24 -7.80
N PHE A 372 -22.54 -7.23 -7.63
CA PHE A 372 -22.18 -8.61 -7.31
C PHE A 372 -22.59 -9.54 -8.46
N PHE A 373 -21.63 -9.82 -9.33
CA PHE A 373 -21.79 -10.75 -10.43
C PHE A 373 -21.31 -12.16 -10.04
N HIS A 374 -22.10 -13.19 -10.37
CA HIS A 374 -21.74 -14.59 -10.22
C HIS A 374 -22.10 -15.38 -11.48
N ALA A 375 -21.12 -16.07 -12.06
CA ALA A 375 -21.27 -16.84 -13.29
C ALA A 375 -21.93 -18.21 -13.08
N GLY A 376 -21.92 -18.72 -11.84
CA GLY A 376 -22.50 -20.01 -11.49
C GLY A 376 -24.03 -20.06 -11.64
N PRO A 377 -24.63 -21.25 -11.51
CA PRO A 377 -26.07 -21.44 -11.68
C PRO A 377 -26.90 -20.71 -10.62
N ALA A 378 -28.21 -20.56 -10.87
CA ALA A 378 -29.12 -20.09 -9.85
C ALA A 378 -29.03 -20.99 -8.59
N GLY A 379 -28.98 -20.37 -7.42
CA GLY A 379 -28.86 -21.06 -6.15
C GLY A 379 -27.42 -21.37 -5.73
N SER A 380 -26.38 -20.84 -6.41
CA SER A 380 -24.97 -21.04 -6.01
C SER A 380 -24.27 -19.81 -5.41
N LEU A 381 -24.88 -18.62 -5.47
CA LEU A 381 -24.39 -17.43 -4.77
C LEU A 381 -24.99 -17.34 -3.36
N GLU A 382 -24.13 -17.29 -2.34
CA GLU A 382 -24.49 -17.05 -0.93
C GLU A 382 -24.12 -15.62 -0.53
N LEU A 383 -25.06 -14.91 0.08
CA LEU A 383 -24.82 -13.55 0.54
C LEU A 383 -24.00 -13.51 1.84
N ALA A 384 -24.36 -14.35 2.82
CA ALA A 384 -23.79 -14.34 4.16
C ALA A 384 -23.64 -15.76 4.75
N THR A 385 -22.67 -15.92 5.66
CA THR A 385 -22.45 -17.17 6.41
C THR A 385 -21.93 -16.89 7.82
N THR A 386 -21.99 -17.88 8.71
CA THR A 386 -21.56 -17.82 10.12
C THR A 386 -22.45 -16.94 11.02
N ALA A 387 -22.27 -15.63 11.03
CA ALA A 387 -22.93 -14.72 11.99
C ALA A 387 -23.01 -13.29 11.44
N GLY A 388 -23.44 -12.33 12.27
CA GLY A 388 -23.32 -10.90 11.99
C GLY A 388 -24.49 -10.29 11.21
N GLU A 389 -24.59 -8.97 11.26
CA GLU A 389 -25.65 -8.21 10.60
C GLU A 389 -25.19 -7.72 9.22
N HIS A 390 -25.95 -8.06 8.17
CA HIS A 390 -25.62 -7.68 6.80
C HIS A 390 -26.76 -6.84 6.19
N GLU A 391 -26.48 -5.59 5.89
CA GLU A 391 -27.43 -4.68 5.26
C GLU A 391 -27.04 -4.39 3.81
N PHE A 392 -27.71 -5.04 2.85
CA PHE A 392 -27.54 -4.80 1.43
C PHE A 392 -28.48 -3.69 0.98
N ARG A 393 -27.95 -2.47 0.77
CA ARG A 393 -28.72 -1.31 0.31
C ARG A 393 -28.32 -0.93 -1.12
N ASP A 394 -29.29 -0.81 -2.02
CA ASP A 394 -29.05 -0.28 -3.38
C ASP A 394 -27.90 -0.99 -4.13
N ASN A 395 -27.86 -2.32 -4.09
CA ASN A 395 -26.86 -3.11 -4.84
C ASN A 395 -27.45 -3.72 -6.10
N TRP A 396 -26.61 -4.01 -7.10
CA TRP A 396 -26.95 -4.96 -8.15
C TRP A 396 -26.48 -6.37 -7.75
N LEU A 397 -27.39 -7.35 -7.75
CA LEU A 397 -27.13 -8.74 -7.38
C LEU A 397 -27.47 -9.69 -8.52
N SER A 398 -26.63 -10.70 -8.74
CA SER A 398 -26.97 -11.83 -9.62
C SER A 398 -28.18 -12.58 -9.07
N GLY A 399 -29.17 -12.82 -9.93
CA GLY A 399 -30.43 -13.46 -9.55
C GLY A 399 -30.28 -14.91 -9.12
N GLY A 400 -31.17 -15.35 -8.23
CA GLY A 400 -31.17 -16.72 -7.70
C GLY A 400 -30.17 -16.95 -6.57
N PHE A 401 -29.62 -15.91 -5.94
CA PHE A 401 -28.84 -16.07 -4.71
C PHE A 401 -29.66 -16.72 -3.59
N VAL A 402 -28.97 -17.27 -2.60
CA VAL A 402 -29.52 -17.62 -1.29
C VAL A 402 -28.98 -16.66 -0.25
N HIS A 403 -29.72 -16.45 0.83
CA HIS A 403 -29.20 -15.68 1.96
C HIS A 403 -28.00 -16.41 2.57
N THR A 404 -28.16 -17.71 2.83
CA THR A 404 -27.12 -18.58 3.37
C THR A 404 -27.30 -20.04 2.95
N PHE A 405 -26.21 -20.77 2.76
CA PHE A 405 -26.15 -22.22 2.73
C PHE A 405 -25.82 -22.82 4.10
N ASP A 406 -25.40 -21.99 5.05
CA ASP A 406 -24.96 -22.41 6.36
C ASP A 406 -26.17 -22.62 7.28
N SER A 407 -26.48 -23.88 7.58
CA SER A 407 -27.55 -24.24 8.52
C SER A 407 -27.30 -23.76 9.95
N GLY A 408 -26.05 -23.40 10.28
CA GLY A 408 -25.64 -22.83 11.55
C GLY A 408 -25.57 -21.30 11.56
N PHE A 409 -26.03 -20.62 10.50
CA PHE A 409 -26.02 -19.16 10.44
C PHE A 409 -26.85 -18.54 11.57
N THR A 410 -26.24 -17.68 12.37
CA THR A 410 -26.90 -17.00 13.50
C THR A 410 -27.07 -15.50 13.31
N GLY A 411 -26.70 -14.97 12.13
CA GLY A 411 -26.75 -13.56 11.79
C GLY A 411 -28.05 -13.14 11.12
N SER A 412 -28.02 -11.97 10.48
CA SER A 412 -29.14 -11.43 9.71
C SER A 412 -28.70 -10.96 8.31
N VAL A 413 -29.62 -11.02 7.36
CA VAL A 413 -29.45 -10.47 6.01
C VAL A 413 -30.68 -9.64 5.68
N ALA A 414 -30.49 -8.34 5.50
CA ALA A 414 -31.52 -7.39 5.09
C ALA A 414 -31.26 -6.90 3.66
N LEU A 415 -32.26 -7.01 2.79
CA LEU A 415 -32.24 -6.47 1.43
C LEU A 415 -33.07 -5.18 1.40
N LEU A 416 -32.41 -4.05 1.17
CA LEU A 416 -32.94 -2.72 1.40
C LEU A 416 -32.79 -1.87 0.13
N GLY A 417 -33.48 -2.30 -0.92
CA GLY A 417 -33.36 -1.72 -2.26
C GLY A 417 -32.34 -2.45 -3.13
N GLY A 418 -32.15 -1.96 -4.36
CA GLY A 418 -31.27 -2.58 -5.35
C GLY A 418 -31.99 -3.20 -6.54
N LEU A 419 -31.21 -3.89 -7.37
CA LEU A 419 -31.68 -4.61 -8.56
C LEU A 419 -31.18 -6.05 -8.52
N ILE A 420 -32.00 -6.96 -9.00
CA ILE A 420 -31.66 -8.37 -9.15
C ILE A 420 -31.77 -8.72 -10.63
N GLY A 421 -30.73 -9.31 -11.21
CA GLY A 421 -30.69 -9.55 -12.65
C GLY A 421 -29.69 -10.62 -13.07
N ARG A 422 -29.59 -10.85 -14.38
CA ARG A 422 -28.61 -11.78 -14.97
C ARG A 422 -27.43 -11.09 -15.64
N ASP A 423 -27.66 -9.89 -16.18
CA ASP A 423 -26.62 -9.07 -16.82
C ASP A 423 -26.60 -7.68 -16.14
N PRO A 424 -25.47 -7.29 -15.52
CA PRO A 424 -25.30 -5.92 -15.01
C PRO A 424 -25.01 -4.93 -16.13
N GLY A 425 -24.73 -5.40 -17.35
CA GLY A 425 -24.39 -4.55 -18.49
C GLY A 425 -22.92 -4.12 -18.48
N PHE A 426 -22.00 -5.04 -18.16
CA PHE A 426 -20.55 -4.81 -18.33
C PHE A 426 -20.18 -4.61 -19.79
N SER A 427 -19.14 -3.82 -20.06
CA SER A 427 -18.71 -3.49 -21.43
C SER A 427 -18.20 -4.72 -22.15
N ASP A 428 -17.30 -5.47 -21.52
CA ASP A 428 -16.86 -6.78 -21.99
C ASP A 428 -16.37 -7.63 -20.80
N ARG A 429 -17.22 -8.54 -20.32
CA ARG A 429 -16.87 -9.42 -19.20
C ARG A 429 -15.71 -10.36 -19.55
N SER A 430 -15.62 -10.80 -20.80
CA SER A 430 -14.63 -11.80 -21.23
C SER A 430 -13.21 -11.24 -21.25
N SER A 431 -13.07 -9.94 -21.49
CA SER A 431 -11.81 -9.21 -21.40
C SER A 431 -11.62 -8.52 -20.04
N GLN A 432 -12.47 -8.81 -19.05
CA GLN A 432 -12.51 -8.14 -17.74
C GLN A 432 -12.75 -6.61 -17.81
N ASP A 433 -13.35 -6.07 -18.87
CA ASP A 433 -13.83 -4.68 -18.87
C ASP A 433 -15.20 -4.60 -18.17
N TYR A 434 -15.14 -4.53 -16.83
CA TYR A 434 -16.32 -4.42 -15.98
C TYR A 434 -16.90 -3.00 -15.90
N ARG A 435 -16.44 -2.06 -16.74
CA ARG A 435 -17.11 -0.76 -16.87
C ARG A 435 -18.55 -0.95 -17.35
N PRO A 436 -19.54 -0.22 -16.82
CA PRO A 436 -20.89 -0.28 -17.35
C PRO A 436 -20.92 0.26 -18.79
N ARG A 437 -21.66 -0.43 -19.67
CA ARG A 437 -22.06 0.10 -20.98
C ARG A 437 -22.94 1.34 -20.82
N SER A 438 -23.07 2.14 -21.87
CA SER A 438 -23.91 3.35 -21.85
C SER A 438 -25.39 3.08 -21.54
N ASP A 439 -25.88 1.87 -21.85
CA ASP A 439 -27.25 1.40 -21.60
C ASP A 439 -27.36 0.51 -20.35
N SER A 440 -26.28 0.39 -19.57
CA SER A 440 -26.25 -0.45 -18.37
C SER A 440 -27.25 0.00 -17.32
N VAL A 441 -27.87 -0.97 -16.66
CA VAL A 441 -28.75 -0.74 -15.51
C VAL A 441 -28.05 -0.12 -14.30
N LEU A 442 -26.71 -0.14 -14.27
CA LEU A 442 -25.87 0.41 -13.20
C LEU A 442 -25.68 1.92 -13.29
N ALA A 443 -25.88 2.51 -14.47
CA ALA A 443 -25.55 3.90 -14.74
C ALA A 443 -26.43 4.87 -13.94
N ALA A 444 -25.80 5.93 -13.43
CA ALA A 444 -26.45 7.11 -12.84
C ALA A 444 -27.49 6.84 -11.75
N ARG A 445 -27.30 5.79 -10.92
CA ARG A 445 -28.28 5.40 -9.90
C ARG A 445 -28.26 6.29 -8.67
N GLY A 446 -27.06 6.70 -8.22
CA GLY A 446 -26.88 7.31 -6.92
C GLY A 446 -27.21 6.34 -5.77
N SER A 447 -26.59 6.57 -4.62
CA SER A 447 -26.95 5.91 -3.35
C SER A 447 -26.37 6.76 -2.22
N PRO A 448 -27.17 7.25 -1.28
CA PRO A 448 -26.63 7.87 -0.09
C PRO A 448 -25.72 6.89 0.65
N LEU A 449 -24.48 7.31 0.92
CA LEU A 449 -23.58 6.56 1.79
C LEU A 449 -24.07 6.64 3.24
N ALA A 450 -23.55 5.77 4.10
CA ALA A 450 -23.84 5.83 5.52
C ALA A 450 -23.43 7.20 6.09
N PRO A 451 -24.19 7.80 7.03
CA PRO A 451 -23.86 9.10 7.60
C PRO A 451 -22.47 9.17 8.27
N ALA A 452 -21.93 8.03 8.70
CA ALA A 452 -20.60 7.92 9.28
C ALA A 452 -19.46 8.03 8.25
N VAL A 453 -19.74 7.88 6.94
CA VAL A 453 -18.73 8.03 5.89
C VAL A 453 -18.41 9.50 5.68
N SER A 454 -17.17 9.88 5.96
CA SER A 454 -16.68 11.26 5.83
C SER A 454 -16.62 11.73 4.36
N ALA A 455 -16.47 13.05 4.17
CA ALA A 455 -16.30 13.64 2.84
C ALA A 455 -15.01 13.15 2.13
N GLU A 456 -13.96 12.81 2.88
CA GLU A 456 -12.69 12.29 2.34
C GLU A 456 -12.85 10.90 1.71
N HIS A 457 -13.81 10.12 2.20
CA HIS A 457 -14.05 8.75 1.73
C HIS A 457 -15.15 8.66 0.68
N GLN A 458 -15.46 9.79 0.04
CA GLN A 458 -16.36 9.80 -1.11
C GLN A 458 -15.69 9.12 -2.31
N PRO A 459 -16.34 8.18 -3.01
CA PRO A 459 -15.78 7.47 -4.16
C PRO A 459 -15.68 8.37 -5.39
N VAL A 460 -14.73 9.31 -5.40
CA VAL A 460 -14.52 10.30 -6.47
C VAL A 460 -13.52 9.81 -7.53
N GLN A 461 -12.80 8.72 -7.27
CA GLN A 461 -11.85 8.11 -8.20
C GLN A 461 -12.34 6.73 -8.66
N GLY A 462 -11.79 6.25 -9.77
CA GLY A 462 -11.97 4.90 -10.31
C GLY A 462 -10.61 4.28 -10.65
N TYR A 463 -10.56 2.95 -10.61
CA TYR A 463 -9.36 2.21 -10.98
C TYR A 463 -9.22 2.12 -12.51
N VAL A 464 -8.01 2.37 -13.01
CA VAL A 464 -7.65 2.13 -14.41
C VAL A 464 -6.78 0.88 -14.47
N MET A 465 -7.27 -0.12 -15.17
CA MET A 465 -6.63 -1.42 -15.34
C MET A 465 -5.31 -1.26 -16.12
N HIS A 466 -4.12 -1.45 -15.54
CA HIS A 466 -3.81 -1.76 -14.14
C HIS A 466 -2.98 -0.67 -13.45
N ALA A 467 -3.22 -0.54 -12.14
CA ALA A 467 -2.57 0.37 -11.20
C ALA A 467 -2.64 1.86 -11.56
N GLY A 468 -3.54 2.25 -12.46
CA GLY A 468 -3.84 3.65 -12.75
C GLY A 468 -5.07 4.15 -11.97
N ALA A 469 -5.27 5.46 -12.00
CA ALA A 469 -6.40 6.14 -11.39
C ALA A 469 -7.03 7.13 -12.37
N GLU A 470 -8.34 7.28 -12.31
CA GLU A 470 -9.06 8.32 -13.03
C GLU A 470 -10.14 8.96 -12.14
N THR A 471 -10.37 10.26 -12.29
CA THR A 471 -11.54 10.89 -11.67
C THR A 471 -12.81 10.35 -12.31
N ARG A 472 -13.77 9.95 -11.48
CA ARG A 472 -15.07 9.48 -11.99
C ARG A 472 -15.83 10.62 -12.65
N GLN A 473 -16.42 10.33 -13.80
CA GLN A 473 -17.14 11.32 -14.63
C GLN A 473 -18.67 11.17 -14.59
N ASP A 474 -19.19 10.32 -13.71
CA ASP A 474 -20.62 9.99 -13.59
C ASP A 474 -21.41 10.95 -12.67
N GLY A 475 -20.81 12.08 -12.29
CA GLY A 475 -21.46 13.11 -11.49
C GLY A 475 -21.77 12.68 -10.05
N GLN A 476 -22.74 13.36 -9.42
CA GLN A 476 -23.12 13.10 -8.02
C GLN A 476 -23.98 11.84 -7.86
N ALA A 477 -24.82 11.54 -8.86
CA ALA A 477 -25.57 10.29 -8.93
C ALA A 477 -24.65 9.20 -9.49
N ARG A 478 -23.64 8.79 -8.70
CA ARG A 478 -22.65 7.81 -9.12
C ARG A 478 -23.29 6.51 -9.59
N ALA A 479 -22.72 5.91 -10.63
CA ALA A 479 -23.01 4.55 -11.03
C ALA A 479 -22.69 3.57 -9.90
N TRP A 480 -23.50 2.53 -9.76
CA TRP A 480 -23.18 1.43 -8.85
C TRP A 480 -21.93 0.68 -9.34
N GLY A 481 -21.12 0.21 -8.40
CA GLY A 481 -19.85 -0.45 -8.66
C GLY A 481 -18.65 0.50 -8.72
N ALA A 482 -17.49 -0.13 -8.89
CA ALA A 482 -16.17 0.53 -8.80
C ALA A 482 -15.85 1.43 -9.98
N LEU A 483 -16.44 1.16 -11.14
CA LEU A 483 -16.06 1.77 -12.40
C LEU A 483 -17.21 2.58 -12.99
N ALA A 484 -16.90 3.74 -13.55
CA ALA A 484 -17.84 4.55 -14.32
C ALA A 484 -17.81 4.13 -15.80
N ALA A 485 -18.91 4.41 -16.52
CA ALA A 485 -18.93 4.24 -17.97
C ALA A 485 -17.87 5.17 -18.62
N ARG A 486 -17.29 4.74 -19.74
CA ARG A 486 -16.41 5.63 -20.51
C ARG A 486 -17.24 6.80 -21.03
N PRO A 487 -16.73 8.04 -20.99
CA PRO A 487 -17.37 9.13 -21.71
C PRO A 487 -17.46 8.77 -23.20
N PRO A 488 -18.52 9.19 -23.91
CA PRO A 488 -18.58 9.02 -25.35
C PRO A 488 -17.36 9.67 -25.97
N GLU A 489 -16.66 8.92 -26.83
CA GLU A 489 -15.47 9.41 -27.52
C GLU A 489 -15.86 10.67 -28.30
N VAL A 490 -15.32 11.82 -27.92
CA VAL A 490 -15.53 13.05 -28.70
C VAL A 490 -14.76 12.82 -29.99
N ALA A 491 -15.49 12.54 -31.08
CA ALA A 491 -14.91 12.50 -32.41
C ALA A 491 -14.13 13.81 -32.59
N THR A 492 -12.80 13.71 -32.57
CA THR A 492 -11.97 14.84 -32.96
C THR A 492 -12.35 15.12 -34.41
N PRO A 493 -12.88 16.31 -34.75
CA PRO A 493 -13.12 16.62 -36.15
C PRO A 493 -11.79 16.46 -36.84
N ALA A 494 -11.75 15.63 -37.89
CA ALA A 494 -10.58 15.46 -38.72
C ALA A 494 -10.10 16.87 -39.08
N VAL A 495 -8.88 17.22 -38.64
CA VAL A 495 -8.23 18.43 -39.12
C VAL A 495 -8.22 18.28 -40.64
N PRO A 496 -8.93 19.13 -41.41
CA PRO A 496 -8.91 19.01 -42.86
C PRO A 496 -7.45 19.09 -43.27
N ALA A 497 -6.98 18.06 -43.98
CA ALA A 497 -5.65 18.07 -44.55
C ALA A 497 -5.52 19.38 -45.33
N LEU A 498 -4.60 20.24 -44.91
CA LEU A 498 -4.18 21.38 -45.71
C LEU A 498 -3.67 20.80 -47.03
N SER A 499 -4.51 20.87 -48.06
CA SER A 499 -4.11 20.63 -49.43
C SER A 499 -3.11 21.73 -49.77
N VAL A 500 -1.83 21.42 -49.63
CA VAL A 500 -0.76 22.25 -50.19
C VAL A 500 -0.95 22.21 -51.71
N PRO A 501 -1.17 23.35 -52.39
CA PRO A 501 -1.20 23.37 -53.84
C PRO A 501 0.16 22.90 -54.36
N VAL A 502 0.15 21.83 -55.15
CA VAL A 502 1.31 21.40 -55.94
C VAL A 502 1.57 22.49 -56.97
N GLY A 503 2.47 23.42 -56.65
CA GLY A 503 2.71 24.56 -57.53
C GLY A 503 3.70 25.58 -56.98
N LEU A 504 4.86 25.16 -56.47
CA LEU A 504 6.09 25.96 -56.41
C LEU A 504 7.28 25.08 -55.96
N GLY A 505 7.48 23.96 -56.67
CA GLY A 505 8.73 23.23 -56.63
C GLY A 505 9.62 23.70 -57.78
N LEU A 506 10.41 24.77 -57.56
CA LEU A 506 11.60 25.14 -58.35
C LEU A 506 12.17 26.47 -57.83
N ALA A 507 12.93 26.43 -56.73
CA ALA A 507 14.05 27.33 -56.44
C ALA A 507 14.50 27.19 -54.97
N LEU A 508 15.27 26.14 -54.66
CA LEU A 508 16.50 26.20 -53.83
C LEU A 508 17.03 24.78 -53.61
N SER A 509 17.55 24.19 -54.68
CA SER A 509 18.43 23.02 -54.62
C SER A 509 19.63 23.35 -55.50
N LEU A 510 20.33 24.43 -55.14
CA LEU A 510 21.55 24.87 -55.80
C LEU A 510 22.43 25.56 -54.75
N LEU A 511 22.90 24.76 -53.79
CA LEU A 511 24.22 24.89 -53.21
C LEU A 511 24.56 23.52 -52.61
N ILE A 512 25.80 23.07 -52.78
CA ILE A 512 26.33 21.74 -52.44
C ILE A 512 26.13 20.70 -53.55
N LEU A 513 26.89 20.84 -54.64
CA LEU A 513 27.78 19.81 -55.20
C LEU A 513 28.38 20.32 -56.51
N ALA A 514 29.46 21.09 -56.39
CA ALA A 514 30.43 21.25 -57.47
C ALA A 514 31.83 21.22 -56.85
N CYS A 515 32.70 20.44 -57.49
CA CYS A 515 34.12 20.22 -57.23
C CYS A 515 34.49 19.20 -56.14
N GLY A 516 34.40 17.94 -56.54
CA GLY A 516 35.37 16.93 -56.13
C GLY A 516 36.54 16.84 -57.12
N SER A 517 37.75 16.99 -56.58
CA SER A 517 38.93 16.14 -56.81
C SER A 517 40.06 16.52 -57.81
N VAL A 518 41.27 16.42 -57.25
CA VAL A 518 42.60 16.03 -57.79
C VAL A 518 43.57 17.12 -58.30
N ARG A 519 44.69 17.30 -57.59
CA ARG A 519 46.04 16.81 -58.01
C ARG A 519 47.08 16.78 -56.87
N PRO A 520 48.08 15.88 -56.94
CA PRO A 520 49.08 15.66 -55.91
C PRO A 520 50.38 16.47 -56.16
N GLY A 521 51.11 16.74 -55.09
CA GLY A 521 52.43 17.38 -55.06
C GLY A 521 52.89 17.56 -53.63
#